data_AF-W6L6E5-F1
#
_entry.id   AF-W6L6E5-F1
#
_cell.length_a   1.000
_cell.length_b   1.000
_cell.length_c   1.000
_cell.angle_alpha   90.00
_cell.angle_beta   90.00
_cell.angle_gamma   90.00
#
_symmetry.space_group_name_H-M   'P 1'
#
loop_
_entity.id
_entity.type
_entity.pdbx_description
1 polymer ?
#
loop_
_entity_poly.entity_id
_entity_poly.type
_entity_poly.pdbx_seq_one_letter_code
_entity_poly.pdbx_strand_id
1 'polypeptide(L)'
;MLQMLSSQAPFLVDTNVHAAIRAIQGTTEEQADVEAILTTLQLNKTDEVRDMLEYFMVDRYDVGDAVALIRPQEAVQALIAFLEDLKNQEKQKLQESAEAGDQGQSNNTSNSRGATTEKKKAEERLVAEVNYWKRLAECIPVEHLQIWDALEKGLEEYLSQLRQRKSLIESTDTLRVQNQELRELLQEYTRSQINHELRAPPQLIMQNTHV
;
A
#
# COMPACT_ATOMS: atom_id res chain seq x y z
N MET A 1 21.66 -1.47 -32.67
CA MET A 1 23.13 -1.25 -32.76
C MET A 1 23.93 -2.21 -31.87
N LEU A 2 23.60 -2.38 -30.58
CA LEU A 2 24.27 -3.37 -29.70
C LEU A 2 24.15 -4.84 -30.17
N GLN A 3 22.99 -5.26 -30.67
CA GLN A 3 22.80 -6.60 -31.27
C GLN A 3 23.63 -6.85 -32.55
N MET A 4 23.99 -5.79 -33.28
CA MET A 4 24.81 -5.90 -34.49
C MET A 4 26.29 -6.07 -34.12
N LEU A 5 26.71 -5.50 -32.99
CA LEU A 5 28.06 -5.69 -32.44
C LEU A 5 28.25 -7.13 -31.91
N SER A 6 27.23 -7.70 -31.26
CA SER A 6 27.27 -9.08 -30.76
C SER A 6 27.25 -10.13 -31.86
N SER A 7 26.65 -9.84 -33.03
CA SER A 7 26.66 -10.78 -34.16
C SER A 7 27.95 -10.74 -34.98
N GLN A 8 28.63 -9.58 -35.03
CA GLN A 8 29.80 -9.35 -35.88
C GLN A 8 31.13 -9.65 -35.18
N ALA A 9 31.16 -9.73 -33.84
CA ALA A 9 32.36 -10.08 -33.10
C ALA A 9 32.14 -11.14 -32.00
N PRO A 10 31.60 -12.34 -32.33
CA PRO A 10 31.39 -13.41 -31.35
C PRO A 10 32.71 -14.00 -30.82
N PHE A 11 33.84 -13.75 -31.50
CA PHE A 11 35.15 -14.27 -31.15
C PHE A 11 35.87 -13.46 -30.05
N LEU A 12 35.38 -12.26 -29.70
CA LEU A 12 35.98 -11.41 -28.67
C LEU A 12 35.54 -11.77 -27.25
N VAL A 13 34.52 -12.63 -27.11
CA VAL A 13 34.03 -13.09 -25.81
C VAL A 13 34.63 -14.47 -25.54
N ASP A 14 35.42 -14.57 -24.49
CA ASP A 14 36.09 -15.81 -24.08
C ASP A 14 35.09 -16.97 -23.93
N THR A 15 35.50 -18.17 -24.35
CA THR A 15 34.68 -19.39 -24.26
C THR A 15 34.28 -19.70 -22.82
N ASN A 16 35.12 -19.33 -21.85
CA ASN A 16 34.83 -19.41 -20.43
C ASN A 16 33.69 -18.48 -19.99
N VAL A 17 33.58 -17.29 -20.61
CA VAL A 17 32.49 -16.35 -20.35
C VAL A 17 31.20 -16.87 -20.97
N HIS A 18 31.25 -17.47 -22.17
CA HIS A 18 30.10 -18.16 -22.75
C HIS A 18 29.65 -19.40 -21.95
N ALA A 19 30.59 -20.17 -21.40
CA ALA A 19 30.28 -21.31 -20.53
C ALA A 19 29.66 -20.84 -19.19
N ALA A 20 30.18 -19.76 -18.60
CA ALA A 20 29.61 -19.15 -17.40
C ALA A 20 28.21 -18.59 -17.67
N ILE A 21 28.01 -17.86 -18.77
CA ILE A 21 26.68 -17.34 -19.16
C ILE A 21 25.70 -18.48 -19.42
N ARG A 22 26.14 -19.59 -20.05
CA ARG A 22 25.27 -20.75 -20.28
C ARG A 22 24.96 -21.54 -19.00
N ALA A 23 25.90 -21.60 -18.04
CA ALA A 23 25.66 -22.14 -16.71
C ALA A 23 24.68 -21.28 -15.89
N ILE A 24 24.74 -19.96 -16.07
CA ILE A 24 23.85 -18.99 -15.41
C ILE A 24 22.46 -18.95 -16.08
N GLN A 25 22.36 -19.14 -17.40
CA GLN A 25 21.10 -19.13 -18.15
C GLN A 25 20.14 -20.30 -17.86
N GLY A 26 20.56 -21.29 -17.06
CA GLY A 26 19.71 -22.43 -16.66
C GLY A 26 19.11 -22.32 -15.27
N THR A 27 19.53 -21.34 -14.46
CA THR A 27 18.95 -21.09 -13.13
C THR A 27 18.13 -19.80 -13.25
N THR A 28 16.82 -19.94 -13.16
CA THR A 28 15.93 -18.78 -13.04
C THR A 28 16.40 -17.97 -11.83
N GLU A 29 16.51 -16.65 -11.97
CA GLU A 29 16.82 -15.69 -10.89
C GLU A 29 16.05 -16.02 -9.59
N GLU A 30 14.79 -16.44 -9.73
CA GLU A 30 13.90 -16.88 -8.66
C GLU A 30 14.39 -18.11 -7.87
N GLN A 31 15.08 -19.06 -8.50
CA GLN A 31 15.64 -20.23 -7.80
C GLN A 31 16.89 -19.86 -7.02
N ALA A 32 17.72 -18.96 -7.55
CA ALA A 32 18.89 -18.46 -6.84
C ALA A 32 18.48 -17.64 -5.60
N ASP A 33 17.40 -16.86 -5.70
CA ASP A 33 16.83 -16.13 -4.57
C ASP A 33 16.26 -17.08 -3.51
N VAL A 34 15.55 -18.13 -3.92
CA VAL A 34 15.01 -19.14 -2.99
C VAL A 34 16.14 -19.93 -2.32
N GLU A 35 17.16 -20.34 -3.06
CA GLU A 35 18.33 -21.01 -2.48
C GLU A 35 19.12 -20.09 -1.54
N ALA A 36 19.25 -18.79 -1.87
CA ALA A 36 19.84 -17.81 -0.96
C ALA A 36 19.02 -17.67 0.34
N ILE A 37 17.69 -17.65 0.25
CA ILE A 37 16.83 -17.60 1.43
C ILE A 37 16.96 -18.88 2.26
N LEU A 38 16.90 -20.07 1.64
CA LEU A 38 17.02 -21.35 2.34
C LEU A 38 18.40 -21.52 3.00
N THR A 39 19.47 -21.10 2.33
CA THR A 39 20.83 -21.11 2.91
C THR A 39 20.96 -20.12 4.06
N THR A 40 20.36 -18.92 4.00
CA THR A 40 20.35 -17.99 5.15
C THR A 40 19.56 -18.52 6.34
N LEU A 41 18.51 -19.29 6.10
CA LEU A 41 17.70 -19.96 7.13
C LEU A 41 18.32 -21.28 7.63
N GLN A 42 19.48 -21.67 7.10
CA GLN A 42 20.19 -22.93 7.40
C GLN A 42 19.36 -24.20 7.13
N LEU A 43 18.35 -24.10 6.27
CA LEU A 43 17.49 -25.24 5.90
C LEU A 43 18.15 -25.99 4.76
N ASN A 44 18.97 -26.99 5.12
CA ASN A 44 19.71 -27.80 4.15
C ASN A 44 19.01 -29.12 3.81
N LYS A 45 17.93 -29.47 4.52
CA LYS A 45 17.17 -30.71 4.29
C LYS A 45 15.83 -30.42 3.63
N THR A 46 15.49 -31.24 2.64
CA THR A 46 14.18 -31.21 1.95
C THR A 46 13.01 -31.45 2.90
N ASP A 47 13.25 -32.15 4.01
CA ASP A 47 12.22 -32.44 5.02
C ASP A 47 11.91 -31.19 5.86
N GLU A 48 12.92 -30.39 6.22
CA GLU A 48 12.75 -29.14 6.97
C GLU A 48 12.00 -28.09 6.15
N VAL A 49 12.15 -28.11 4.82
CA VAL A 49 11.41 -27.24 3.90
C VAL A 49 9.94 -27.64 3.84
N ARG A 50 9.62 -28.94 3.91
CA ARG A 50 8.22 -29.41 3.95
C ARG A 50 7.55 -29.00 5.26
N ASP A 51 8.25 -29.17 6.38
CA ASP A 51 7.74 -28.77 7.70
C ASP A 51 7.54 -27.24 7.75
N MET A 52 8.46 -26.47 7.16
CA MET A 52 8.31 -25.01 7.04
C MET A 52 7.06 -24.64 6.23
N LEU A 53 6.83 -25.29 5.08
CA LEU A 53 5.66 -25.03 4.23
C LEU A 53 4.32 -25.31 4.94
N GLU A 54 4.29 -26.22 5.92
CA GLU A 54 3.09 -26.45 6.75
C GLU A 54 2.65 -25.20 7.50
N TYR A 55 3.60 -24.41 8.02
CA TYR A 55 3.32 -23.12 8.65
C TYR A 55 2.85 -22.04 7.68
N PHE A 56 2.98 -22.26 6.36
CA PHE A 56 2.48 -21.36 5.31
C PHE A 56 1.12 -21.75 4.75
N MET A 57 0.56 -22.89 5.18
CA MET A 57 -0.75 -23.36 4.77
C MET A 57 -1.79 -23.00 5.83
N VAL A 58 -2.89 -22.37 5.42
CA VAL A 58 -4.06 -22.17 6.28
C VAL A 58 -5.19 -23.05 5.77
N ASP A 59 -5.65 -23.98 6.61
CA ASP A 59 -6.86 -24.76 6.37
C ASP A 59 -8.06 -23.82 6.33
N ARG A 60 -8.47 -23.40 5.13
CA ARG A 60 -9.74 -22.71 4.94
C ARG A 60 -10.83 -23.74 4.69
N TYR A 61 -11.73 -23.88 5.64
CA TYR A 61 -12.88 -24.79 5.59
C TYR A 61 -13.98 -24.39 4.58
N ASP A 62 -13.72 -23.49 3.62
CA ASP A 62 -14.75 -23.03 2.69
C ASP A 62 -14.36 -23.19 1.22
N VAL A 63 -14.96 -24.24 0.64
CA VAL A 63 -15.39 -24.41 -0.76
C VAL A 63 -14.30 -24.26 -1.83
N GLY A 64 -13.65 -25.38 -2.13
CA GLY A 64 -12.76 -25.54 -3.27
C GLY A 64 -11.36 -25.89 -2.81
N ASP A 65 -10.90 -27.07 -3.21
CA ASP A 65 -9.62 -27.72 -2.91
C ASP A 65 -8.40 -26.88 -3.36
N ALA A 66 -8.20 -25.72 -2.74
CA ALA A 66 -7.12 -24.79 -2.99
C ALA A 66 -6.54 -24.36 -1.65
N VAL A 67 -5.44 -25.01 -1.26
CA VAL A 67 -4.59 -24.61 -0.15
C VAL A 67 -4.20 -23.15 -0.34
N ALA A 68 -4.73 -22.26 0.50
CA ALA A 68 -4.41 -20.85 0.42
C ALA A 68 -3.08 -20.59 1.15
N LEU A 69 -2.09 -20.06 0.44
CA LEU A 69 -0.87 -19.55 1.05
C LEU A 69 -1.20 -18.32 1.93
N ILE A 70 -0.45 -18.20 3.02
CA ILE A 70 -0.48 -17.04 3.92
C ILE A 70 -0.26 -15.72 3.18
N ARG A 71 -0.83 -14.62 3.69
CA ARG A 71 -0.61 -13.26 3.17
C ARG A 71 0.87 -12.88 3.29
N PRO A 72 1.47 -12.13 2.35
CA PRO A 72 2.90 -11.78 2.40
C PRO A 72 3.30 -11.01 3.68
N GLN A 73 2.35 -10.36 4.35
CA GLN A 73 2.56 -9.65 5.61
C GLN A 73 2.65 -10.59 6.84
N GLU A 74 2.03 -11.76 6.76
CA GLU A 74 2.02 -12.80 7.79
C GLU A 74 3.16 -13.81 7.59
N ALA A 75 3.79 -13.82 6.41
CA ALA A 75 4.93 -14.69 6.08
C ALA A 75 6.11 -14.55 7.06
N VAL A 76 6.42 -13.33 7.50
CA VAL A 76 7.51 -13.09 8.48
C VAL A 76 7.14 -13.67 9.85
N GLN A 77 5.88 -13.59 10.25
CA GLN A 77 5.41 -14.15 11.52
C GLN A 77 5.46 -15.68 11.50
N ALA A 78 5.07 -16.30 10.38
CA ALA A 78 5.19 -17.74 10.17
C ALA A 78 6.66 -18.22 10.22
N LEU A 79 7.59 -17.48 9.59
CA LEU A 79 9.02 -17.77 9.67
C LEU A 79 9.58 -17.64 11.09
N ILE A 80 9.13 -16.64 11.86
CA ILE A 80 9.55 -16.48 13.26
C ILE A 80 9.05 -17.65 14.11
N ALA A 81 7.79 -18.05 13.96
CA ALA A 81 7.23 -19.21 14.68
C ALA A 81 7.99 -20.50 14.36
N PHE A 82 8.28 -20.75 13.07
CA PHE A 82 9.06 -21.91 12.64
C PHE A 82 10.49 -21.90 13.22
N LEU A 83 11.17 -20.75 13.22
CA LEU A 83 12.50 -20.61 13.82
C LEU A 83 12.49 -20.78 15.34
N GLU A 84 11.41 -20.40 16.02
CA GLU A 84 11.23 -20.68 17.45
C GLU A 84 11.04 -22.18 17.71
N ASP A 85 10.25 -22.86 16.90
CA ASP A 85 10.03 -24.30 17.01
C ASP A 85 11.30 -25.11 16.70
N LEU A 86 12.09 -24.73 15.69
CA LEU A 86 13.41 -25.34 15.45
C LEU A 86 14.33 -25.18 16.67
N LYS A 87 14.40 -23.99 17.26
CA LYS A 87 15.20 -23.75 18.48
C LYS A 87 14.69 -24.55 19.67
N ASN A 88 13.38 -24.75 19.78
CA ASN A 88 12.79 -25.54 20.84
C ASN A 88 13.07 -27.04 20.65
N GLN A 89 13.03 -27.55 19.42
CA GLN A 89 13.44 -28.92 19.10
C GLN A 89 14.93 -29.16 19.37
N GLU A 90 15.81 -28.22 19.04
CA GLU A 90 17.23 -28.32 19.37
C GLU A 90 17.45 -28.36 20.88
N LYS A 91 16.76 -27.49 21.64
CA LYS A 91 16.81 -27.50 23.10
C LYS A 91 16.26 -28.80 23.70
N GLN A 92 15.20 -29.37 23.15
CA GLN A 92 14.65 -30.65 23.58
C GLN A 92 15.61 -31.80 23.30
N LYS A 93 16.24 -31.86 22.11
CA LYS A 93 17.26 -32.85 21.78
C LYS A 93 18.50 -32.74 22.67
N LEU A 94 18.89 -31.52 23.04
CA LEU A 94 19.97 -31.24 24.00
C LEU A 94 19.59 -31.60 25.44
N GLN A 95 18.31 -31.49 25.82
CA GLN A 95 17.82 -31.89 27.14
C GLN A 95 17.67 -33.41 27.26
N GLU A 96 17.11 -34.08 26.25
CA GLU A 96 17.00 -35.55 26.22
C GLU A 96 18.37 -36.25 26.21
N SER A 97 19.38 -35.63 25.59
CA SER A 97 20.78 -36.12 25.65
C SER A 97 21.50 -35.80 26.96
N ALA A 98 21.03 -34.81 27.74
CA ALA A 98 21.53 -34.50 29.07
C ALA A 98 20.83 -35.32 30.18
N GLU A 99 19.56 -35.69 30.00
CA GLU A 99 18.80 -36.49 30.99
C GLU A 99 19.16 -37.99 30.95
N ALA A 100 19.73 -38.49 29.84
CA ALA A 100 20.29 -39.84 29.76
C ALA A 100 21.63 -40.01 30.52
N GLY A 101 22.21 -38.93 31.05
CA GLY A 101 23.39 -39.00 31.89
C GLY A 101 23.64 -37.72 32.66
N ASP A 102 23.14 -37.62 33.90
CA ASP A 102 23.95 -37.32 35.09
C ASP A 102 23.04 -37.13 36.33
N GLN A 103 23.17 -38.02 37.31
CA GLN A 103 22.80 -37.74 38.70
C GLN A 103 23.97 -36.96 39.32
N GLY A 104 23.89 -35.63 39.34
CA GLY A 104 24.96 -34.77 39.86
C GLY A 104 24.46 -33.43 40.39
N GLN A 105 24.75 -33.15 41.66
CA GLN A 105 24.37 -31.95 42.41
C GLN A 105 25.10 -30.66 41.99
N SER A 106 24.41 -29.53 42.24
CA SER A 106 24.95 -28.24 42.71
C SER A 106 25.57 -27.26 41.69
N ASN A 107 24.90 -26.12 41.47
CA ASN A 107 25.36 -24.78 41.89
C ASN A 107 24.52 -23.66 41.24
N ASN A 108 23.46 -23.23 41.91
CA ASN A 108 22.77 -21.96 41.60
C ASN A 108 23.42 -20.83 42.41
N THR A 109 24.43 -20.13 41.87
CA THR A 109 24.82 -18.76 42.28
C THR A 109 25.80 -18.19 41.25
N SER A 110 25.28 -17.58 40.18
CA SER A 110 26.03 -16.62 39.34
C SER A 110 25.16 -15.84 38.32
N ASN A 111 23.89 -16.18 38.12
CA ASN A 111 23.07 -15.59 37.05
C ASN A 111 22.41 -14.22 37.34
N SER A 112 22.57 -13.63 38.53
CA SER A 112 21.93 -12.34 38.84
C SER A 112 22.63 -11.13 38.20
N ARG A 113 23.92 -11.24 37.88
CA ARG A 113 24.70 -10.13 37.31
C ARG A 113 24.40 -9.91 35.83
N GLY A 114 24.18 -10.99 35.06
CA GLY A 114 23.80 -10.94 33.64
C GLY A 114 22.40 -10.38 33.38
N ALA A 115 21.45 -10.65 34.27
CA ALA A 115 20.08 -10.13 34.14
C ALA A 115 20.01 -8.59 34.29
N THR A 116 20.89 -8.00 35.10
CA THR A 116 20.96 -6.53 35.25
C THR A 116 21.62 -5.85 34.05
N THR A 117 22.59 -6.51 33.40
CA THR A 117 23.26 -5.99 32.20
C THR A 117 22.39 -6.14 30.94
N GLU A 118 21.65 -7.25 30.81
CA GLU A 118 20.69 -7.43 29.71
C GLU A 118 19.51 -6.47 29.80
N LYS A 119 18.99 -6.21 31.01
CA LYS A 119 17.95 -5.18 31.22
C LYS A 119 18.45 -3.79 30.84
N LYS A 120 19.67 -3.41 31.25
CA LYS A 120 20.27 -2.12 30.86
C LYS A 120 20.49 -2.00 29.36
N LYS A 121 20.95 -3.07 28.71
CA LYS A 121 21.15 -3.11 27.26
C LYS A 121 19.81 -3.04 26.50
N ALA A 122 18.75 -3.64 27.03
CA ALA A 122 17.41 -3.52 26.49
C ALA A 122 16.88 -2.08 26.65
N GLU A 123 17.08 -1.45 27.81
CA GLU A 123 16.74 -0.04 28.04
C GLU A 123 17.50 0.89 27.08
N GLU A 124 18.80 0.67 26.86
CA GLU A 124 19.61 1.42 25.90
C GLU A 124 19.10 1.27 24.45
N ARG A 125 18.64 0.07 24.07
CA ARG A 125 18.03 -0.17 22.75
C ARG A 125 16.71 0.59 22.60
N LEU A 126 15.86 0.56 23.62
CA LEU A 126 14.60 1.30 23.63
C LEU A 126 14.84 2.82 23.55
N VAL A 127 15.83 3.33 24.26
CA VAL A 127 16.20 4.75 24.18
C VAL A 127 16.76 5.11 22.79
N ALA A 128 17.59 4.25 22.20
CA ALA A 128 18.11 4.45 20.85
C ALA A 128 16.99 4.45 19.80
N GLU A 129 16.02 3.55 19.94
CA GLU A 129 14.86 3.46 19.07
C GLU A 129 13.95 4.70 19.20
N VAL A 130 13.63 5.11 20.44
CA VAL A 130 12.86 6.34 20.68
C VAL A 130 13.55 7.56 20.07
N ASN A 131 14.87 7.67 20.23
CA ASN A 131 15.64 8.77 19.65
C ASN A 131 15.70 8.70 18.12
N TYR A 132 15.77 7.49 17.54
CA TYR A 132 15.71 7.28 16.10
C TYR A 132 14.37 7.77 15.53
N TRP A 133 13.25 7.37 16.14
CA TRP A 133 11.92 7.79 15.71
C TRP A 133 11.68 9.30 15.90
N LYS A 134 12.22 9.89 16.97
CA LYS A 134 12.19 11.36 17.16
C LYS A 134 12.93 12.10 16.06
N ARG A 135 14.15 11.66 15.71
CA ARG A 135 14.92 12.26 14.61
C ARG A 135 14.22 12.13 13.26
N LEU A 136 13.53 11.00 13.06
CA LEU A 136 12.74 10.79 11.85
C LEU A 136 11.54 11.74 11.77
N ALA A 137 10.87 11.98 12.90
CA ALA A 137 9.76 12.94 12.99
C ALA A 137 10.22 14.41 12.85
N GLU A 138 11.40 14.73 13.38
CA GLU A 138 12.03 16.07 13.26
C GLU A 138 12.51 16.39 11.84
N CYS A 139 12.54 15.42 10.92
CA CYS A 139 12.89 15.63 9.52
C CYS A 139 11.96 16.64 8.81
N ILE A 140 10.74 16.85 9.33
CA ILE A 140 9.80 17.85 8.83
C ILE A 140 9.83 19.07 9.76
N PRO A 141 10.27 20.25 9.30
CA PRO A 141 10.23 21.46 10.10
C PRO A 141 8.78 21.85 10.41
N VAL A 142 8.55 22.34 11.63
CA VAL A 142 7.21 22.76 12.11
C VAL A 142 6.60 23.86 11.22
N GLU A 143 7.44 24.69 10.59
CA GLU A 143 7.02 25.73 9.64
C GLU A 143 6.28 25.13 8.43
N HIS A 144 6.75 24.00 7.88
CA HIS A 144 6.08 23.36 6.75
C HIS A 144 4.72 22.77 7.13
N LEU A 145 4.57 22.28 8.36
CA LEU A 145 3.27 21.82 8.86
C LEU A 145 2.25 22.96 8.94
N GLN A 146 2.67 24.14 9.40
CA GLN A 146 1.81 25.33 9.43
C GLN A 146 1.43 25.78 8.02
N ILE A 147 2.37 25.72 7.07
CA ILE A 147 2.11 26.02 5.66
C ILE A 147 1.11 25.02 5.07
N TRP A 148 1.26 23.73 5.37
CA TRP A 148 0.32 22.71 4.88
C TRP A 148 -1.08 22.87 5.47
N ASP A 149 -1.20 23.18 6.76
CA ASP A 149 -2.50 23.45 7.40
C ASP A 149 -3.16 24.72 6.82
N ALA A 150 -2.37 25.79 6.61
CA ALA A 150 -2.87 26.99 5.94
C ALA A 150 -3.27 26.73 4.48
N LEU A 151 -2.52 25.89 3.77
CA LEU A 151 -2.81 25.49 2.39
C LEU A 151 -4.09 24.66 2.32
N GLU A 152 -4.26 23.69 3.22
CA GLU A 152 -5.45 22.86 3.32
C GLU A 152 -6.69 23.73 3.52
N LYS A 153 -6.67 24.61 4.53
CA LYS A 153 -7.74 25.58 4.79
C LYS A 153 -8.04 26.47 3.58
N GLY A 154 -6.99 27.01 2.95
CA GLY A 154 -7.16 27.84 1.75
C GLY A 154 -7.78 27.08 0.57
N LEU A 155 -7.42 25.80 0.40
CA LEU A 155 -8.00 24.94 -0.64
C LEU A 155 -9.45 24.57 -0.34
N GLU A 156 -9.79 24.32 0.93
CA GLU A 156 -11.18 24.08 1.35
C GLU A 156 -12.07 25.29 1.09
N GLU A 157 -11.62 26.49 1.46
CA GLU A 157 -12.33 27.73 1.19
C GLU A 157 -12.49 27.96 -0.32
N TYR A 158 -11.43 27.79 -1.10
CA TYR A 158 -11.49 27.92 -2.55
C TYR A 158 -12.46 26.92 -3.18
N LEU A 159 -12.44 25.67 -2.73
CA LEU A 159 -13.35 24.64 -3.20
C LEU A 159 -14.81 24.99 -2.87
N SER A 160 -15.07 25.54 -1.67
CA SER A 160 -16.40 26.02 -1.29
C SER A 160 -16.91 27.13 -2.23
N GLN A 161 -16.04 28.09 -2.58
CA GLN A 161 -16.36 29.16 -3.54
C GLN A 161 -16.62 28.61 -4.94
N LEU A 162 -15.86 27.61 -5.39
CA LEU A 162 -16.07 26.96 -6.68
C LEU A 162 -17.41 26.23 -6.73
N ARG A 163 -17.78 25.53 -5.65
CA ARG A 163 -19.10 24.89 -5.54
C ARG A 163 -20.23 25.92 -5.57
N GLN A 164 -20.09 27.01 -4.84
CA GLN A 164 -21.07 28.10 -4.86
C GLN A 164 -21.21 28.70 -6.26
N ARG A 165 -20.08 28.98 -6.94
CA ARG A 165 -20.08 29.51 -8.30
C ARG A 165 -20.73 28.54 -9.28
N LYS A 166 -20.46 27.24 -9.17
CA LYS A 166 -21.11 26.22 -9.99
C LYS A 166 -22.64 26.25 -9.82
N SER A 167 -23.11 26.22 -8.57
CA SER A 167 -24.55 26.28 -8.28
C SER A 167 -25.21 27.56 -8.80
N LEU A 168 -24.52 28.70 -8.71
CA LEU A 168 -25.03 29.96 -9.25
C LEU A 168 -25.12 29.96 -10.78
N ILE A 169 -24.15 29.35 -11.47
CA ILE A 169 -24.18 29.18 -12.93
C ILE A 169 -25.37 28.32 -13.32
N GLU A 170 -25.55 27.17 -12.69
CA GLU A 170 -26.70 26.28 -12.94
C GLU A 170 -28.04 27.02 -12.71
N SER A 171 -28.13 27.78 -11.61
CA SER A 171 -29.32 28.61 -11.32
C SER A 171 -29.55 29.71 -12.36
N THR A 172 -28.48 30.32 -12.87
CA THR A 172 -28.59 31.37 -13.90
C THR A 172 -28.98 30.78 -15.23
N ASP A 173 -28.44 29.63 -15.61
CA ASP A 173 -28.73 28.97 -16.87
C ASP A 173 -30.17 28.43 -16.89
N THR A 174 -30.64 27.84 -15.80
CA THR A 174 -32.06 27.46 -15.65
C THR A 174 -32.99 28.68 -15.76
N LEU A 175 -32.67 29.80 -15.11
CA LEU A 175 -33.43 31.05 -15.25
C LEU A 175 -33.38 31.60 -16.67
N ARG A 176 -32.26 31.48 -17.39
CA ARG A 176 -32.16 31.91 -18.79
C ARG A 176 -33.07 31.08 -19.70
N VAL A 177 -33.07 29.75 -19.52
CA VAL A 177 -33.97 28.84 -20.25
C VAL A 177 -35.42 29.20 -19.98
N GLN A 178 -35.81 29.36 -18.71
CA GLN A 178 -37.19 29.77 -18.36
C GLN A 178 -37.57 31.14 -18.94
N ASN A 179 -36.67 32.12 -18.90
CA ASN A 179 -36.93 33.42 -19.52
C ASN A 179 -37.08 33.32 -21.04
N GLN A 180 -36.31 32.44 -21.68
CA GLN A 180 -36.45 32.18 -23.11
C GLN A 180 -37.79 31.51 -23.42
N GLU A 181 -38.17 30.46 -22.69
CA GLU A 181 -39.46 29.79 -22.84
C GLU A 181 -40.64 30.75 -22.64
N LEU A 182 -40.58 31.61 -21.61
CA LEU A 182 -41.61 32.63 -21.38
C LEU A 182 -41.70 33.64 -22.52
N ARG A 183 -40.56 34.05 -23.10
CA ARG A 183 -40.54 34.94 -24.27
C ARG A 183 -41.13 34.26 -25.50
N GLU A 184 -40.82 32.99 -25.71
CA GLU A 184 -41.35 32.18 -26.82
C GLU A 184 -42.87 31.99 -26.66
N LEU A 185 -43.35 31.62 -25.48
CA LEU A 185 -44.78 31.51 -25.17
C LEU A 185 -45.51 32.84 -25.34
N LEU A 186 -44.92 33.96 -24.90
CA LEU A 186 -45.49 35.28 -25.12
C LEU A 186 -45.54 35.63 -26.62
N GLN A 187 -44.49 35.29 -27.37
CA GLN A 187 -44.46 35.49 -28.81
C GLN A 187 -45.52 34.63 -29.52
N GLU A 188 -45.70 33.38 -29.10
CA GLU A 188 -46.76 32.50 -29.60
C GLU A 188 -48.15 33.06 -29.27
N TYR A 189 -48.37 33.50 -28.03
CA TYR A 189 -49.62 34.14 -27.63
C TYR A 189 -49.91 35.37 -28.50
N THR A 190 -48.95 36.29 -28.63
CA THR A 190 -49.14 37.50 -29.46
C THR A 190 -49.40 37.21 -30.94
N ARG A 191 -48.90 36.08 -31.47
CA ARG A 191 -49.12 35.64 -32.85
C ARG A 191 -50.38 34.78 -33.04
N SER A 192 -51.04 34.36 -31.96
CA SER A 192 -52.27 33.58 -32.04
C SER A 192 -53.37 34.35 -32.77
N GLN A 193 -54.08 33.67 -33.67
CA GLN A 193 -55.11 34.25 -34.53
C GLN A 193 -56.26 34.87 -33.71
N ILE A 194 -56.54 34.31 -32.53
CA ILE A 194 -57.55 34.80 -31.60
C ILE A 194 -57.27 36.27 -31.22
N ASN A 195 -56.00 36.66 -31.08
CA ASN A 195 -55.63 38.04 -30.74
C ASN A 195 -55.90 39.03 -31.88
N HIS A 196 -56.04 38.56 -33.12
CA HIS A 196 -56.39 39.39 -34.28
C HIS A 196 -57.90 39.48 -34.48
N GLU A 197 -58.66 38.52 -33.92
CA GLU A 197 -60.14 38.53 -33.91
C GLU A 197 -60.70 39.48 -32.83
N LEU A 198 -59.88 39.89 -31.86
CA LEU A 198 -60.27 40.85 -30.83
C LEU A 198 -60.41 42.26 -31.41
N ARG A 199 -61.50 42.95 -31.02
CA ARG A 199 -61.76 44.37 -31.40
C ARG A 199 -60.64 45.34 -31.01
N ALA A 200 -59.86 45.01 -30.00
CA ALA A 200 -58.64 45.71 -29.62
C ALA A 200 -57.57 44.66 -29.26
N PRO A 201 -56.42 44.61 -29.97
CA PRO A 201 -55.37 43.67 -29.65
C PRO A 201 -54.73 44.03 -28.29
N PRO A 202 -54.37 43.03 -27.47
CA PRO A 202 -53.83 43.26 -26.12
C PRO A 202 -52.53 44.10 -26.11
N GLN A 203 -51.79 44.11 -27.21
CA GLN A 203 -50.59 44.95 -27.39
C GLN A 203 -50.89 46.47 -27.26
N LEU A 204 -52.05 46.92 -27.75
CA LEU A 204 -52.46 48.33 -27.65
C LEU A 204 -52.88 48.69 -26.21
N ILE A 205 -53.50 47.75 -25.50
CA ILE A 205 -53.95 47.96 -24.12
C ILE A 205 -52.73 48.09 -23.19
N MET A 206 -51.73 47.22 -23.35
CA MET A 206 -50.49 47.26 -22.54
C MET A 206 -49.64 48.52 -22.75
N GLN A 207 -49.62 49.08 -23.96
CA GLN A 207 -48.90 50.33 -24.23
C GLN A 207 -49.57 51.54 -23.57
N ASN A 208 -50.90 51.53 -23.47
CA ASN A 208 -51.67 52.63 -22.89
C ASN A 208 -51.66 52.65 -21.35
N THR A 209 -51.24 51.57 -20.69
CA THR A 209 -51.17 51.48 -19.22
C THR A 209 -49.86 52.00 -18.61
N HIS A 210 -48.91 52.49 -19.43
CA HIS A 210 -47.64 53.06 -18.99
C HIS A 210 -47.58 54.60 -19.02
N VAL A 211 -48.76 55.27 -19.03
CA VAL A 211 -48.91 56.71 -18.75
C VAL A 211 -49.55 56.88 -17.39
#